data_AF-A0A1Z1W2N5-F1
#
_entry.id   AF-A0A1Z1W2N5-F1
#
_cell.length_a   1.000
_cell.length_b   1.000
_cell.length_c   1.000
_cell.angle_alpha   90.00
_cell.angle_beta   90.00
_cell.angle_gamma   90.00
#
_symmetry.space_group_name_H-M   'P 1'
#
loop_
_entity.id
_entity.type
_entity.pdbx_description
1 polymer ?
#
loop_
_entity_poly.entity_id
_entity_poly.type
_entity_poly.pdbx_seq_one_letter_code
_entity_poly.pdbx_strand_id
1 'polypeptide(L)'
;MYLVHVRLDGPADVPLPVGTGAALISCAEPGDGLEHVSVDPDGPGGPVVGLFLTAPSLAVAELRAAALCSRSLAAYFPLAPFRMASCGVVLIPEFWDRMASPSPVDGIGHNMFRPPDSPSA
;
A
#
# COMPACT_ATOMS: atom_id res chain seq x y z
N MET A 1 11.10 0.29 2.57
CA MET A 1 10.24 1.47 2.40
C MET A 1 8.97 1.04 1.67
N TYR A 2 7.82 1.53 2.09
CA TYR A 2 6.51 1.24 1.51
C TYR A 2 5.83 2.56 1.13
N LEU A 3 5.13 2.57 0.00
CA LEU A 3 4.19 3.63 -0.34
C LEU A 3 2.78 3.16 0.05
N VAL A 4 2.17 3.88 0.99
CA VAL A 4 0.77 3.68 1.38
C VAL A 4 -0.07 4.79 0.80
N HIS A 5 -1.12 4.44 0.07
CA HIS A 5 -2.15 5.38 -0.36
C HIS A 5 -3.25 5.45 0.69
N VAL A 6 -3.55 6.67 1.13
CA VAL A 6 -4.72 6.95 1.95
C VAL A 6 -5.67 7.80 1.13
N ARG A 7 -6.84 7.24 0.83
CA ARG A 7 -7.92 7.96 0.15
C ARG A 7 -8.77 8.66 1.18
N LEU A 8 -9.07 9.92 0.90
CA LEU A 8 -9.96 10.73 1.71
C LEU A 8 -11.31 10.85 0.99
N ASP A 9 -12.38 10.82 1.77
CA ASP A 9 -13.71 11.19 1.33
C ASP A 9 -14.15 12.46 2.07
N GLY A 10 -14.83 13.35 1.36
CA GLY A 10 -15.25 14.66 1.84
C GLY A 10 -16.30 15.27 0.90
N PRO A 11 -16.84 16.45 1.23
CA PRO A 11 -17.82 17.11 0.37
C PRO A 11 -17.24 17.41 -1.02
N ALA A 12 -18.03 17.18 -2.07
CA ALA A 12 -17.58 17.31 -3.46
C ALA A 12 -17.18 18.75 -3.87
N ASP A 13 -17.67 19.75 -3.15
CA ASP A 13 -17.42 21.18 -3.36
C ASP A 13 -16.32 21.75 -2.46
N VAL A 14 -15.74 20.92 -1.58
CA VAL A 14 -14.67 21.34 -0.67
C VAL A 14 -13.34 20.80 -1.19
N PRO A 15 -12.44 21.66 -1.69
CA PRO A 15 -11.13 21.22 -2.16
C PRO A 15 -10.26 20.78 -0.98
N LEU A 16 -9.34 19.85 -1.24
CA LEU A 16 -8.37 19.43 -0.25
C LEU A 16 -7.47 20.63 0.14
N PRO A 17 -7.26 20.92 1.44
CA PRO A 17 -6.44 22.05 1.86
C PRO A 17 -4.99 21.94 1.34
N VAL A 18 -4.43 23.05 0.83
CA VAL A 18 -3.04 23.11 0.34
C VAL A 18 -2.03 22.71 1.42
N GLY A 19 -2.35 22.95 2.70
CA GLY A 19 -1.51 22.58 3.85
C GLY A 19 -1.54 21.11 4.26
N THR A 20 -2.27 20.24 3.56
CA THR A 20 -2.48 18.83 3.97
C THR A 20 -1.18 18.05 4.13
N GLY A 21 -0.25 18.18 3.17
CA GLY A 21 1.05 17.49 3.26
C GLY A 21 1.88 17.94 4.45
N ALA A 22 1.91 19.26 4.71
CA ALA A 22 2.62 19.82 5.86
C ALA A 22 1.97 19.39 7.20
N ALA A 23 0.64 19.29 7.26
CA ALA A 23 -0.09 18.83 8.44
C ALA A 23 0.19 17.34 8.73
N LEU A 24 0.33 16.51 7.69
CA LEU A 24 0.75 15.11 7.86
C LEU A 24 2.17 15.02 8.41
N ILE A 25 3.10 15.80 7.85
CA ILE A 25 4.50 15.83 8.32
C ILE A 25 4.57 16.32 9.78
N SER A 26 3.79 17.35 10.16
CA SER A 26 3.83 17.88 11.54
C SER A 26 3.20 16.96 12.58
N CYS A 27 2.29 16.08 12.17
CA CYS A 27 1.66 15.08 13.06
C CYS A 27 2.42 13.74 13.09
N ALA A 28 3.49 13.60 12.31
CA ALA A 28 4.31 12.39 12.27
C ALA A 28 5.16 12.27 13.53
N GLU A 29 5.12 11.09 14.13
CA GLU A 29 5.97 10.69 15.23
C GLU A 29 7.15 9.87 14.69
N PRO A 30 8.31 9.84 15.38
CA PRO A 30 9.45 9.03 14.96
C PRO A 30 9.10 7.54 14.75
N GLY A 31 8.11 7.03 15.49
CA GLY A 31 7.62 5.66 15.39
C GLY A 31 6.84 5.35 14.11
N ASP A 32 6.32 6.35 13.40
CA ASP A 32 5.61 6.15 12.14
C ASP A 32 6.57 5.82 10.99
N GLY A 33 7.82 6.30 11.06
CA GLY A 33 8.81 6.11 10.01
C GLY A 33 8.49 6.85 8.72
N LEU A 34 7.81 8.00 8.80
CA LEU A 34 7.47 8.83 7.64
C LEU A 34 8.72 9.51 7.07
N GLU A 35 8.98 9.27 5.79
CA GLU A 35 10.10 9.87 5.05
C GLU A 35 9.61 10.97 4.09
N HIS A 36 8.43 10.77 3.48
CA HIS A 36 7.89 11.69 2.48
C HIS A 36 6.36 11.61 2.38
N VAL A 37 5.75 12.71 1.92
CA VAL A 37 4.31 12.83 1.65
C VAL A 37 4.10 13.38 0.25
N SER A 38 3.28 12.69 -0.55
CA SER A 38 2.70 13.22 -1.77
C SER A 38 1.20 13.48 -1.57
N VAL A 39 0.66 14.44 -2.32
CA VAL A 39 -0.76 14.80 -2.26
C VAL A 39 -1.28 14.89 -3.69
N ASP A 40 -2.33 14.13 -3.98
CA ASP A 40 -3.10 14.19 -5.21
C ASP A 40 -4.54 14.62 -4.87
N PRO A 41 -4.87 15.91 -4.99
CA PRO A 41 -6.19 16.42 -4.61
C PRO A 41 -7.31 15.95 -5.54
N ASP A 42 -6.99 15.59 -6.79
CA ASP A 42 -7.94 15.31 -7.86
C ASP A 42 -7.91 13.84 -8.31
N GLY A 43 -7.42 12.97 -7.44
CA GLY A 43 -7.29 11.54 -7.70
C GLY A 43 -8.62 10.88 -8.11
N PRO A 44 -8.59 9.85 -8.98
CA PRO A 44 -9.78 9.09 -9.31
C PRO A 44 -10.43 8.49 -8.05
N GLY A 45 -11.69 8.85 -7.82
CA GLY A 45 -12.46 8.43 -6.63
C GLY A 45 -12.26 9.30 -5.39
N GLY A 46 -11.61 10.46 -5.52
CA GLY A 46 -11.41 11.44 -4.45
C GLY A 46 -9.93 11.69 -4.12
N PRO A 47 -9.65 12.67 -3.24
CA PRO A 47 -8.28 13.04 -2.89
C PRO A 47 -7.50 11.88 -2.28
N VAL A 48 -6.22 11.77 -2.64
CA VAL A 48 -5.31 10.73 -2.15
C VAL A 48 -4.06 11.39 -1.57
N VAL A 49 -3.62 10.91 -0.41
CA VAL A 49 -2.29 11.21 0.12
C VAL A 49 -1.42 9.96 0.06
N GLY A 50 -0.22 10.10 -0.49
CA GLY A 50 0.78 9.05 -0.54
C GLY A 50 1.77 9.23 0.61
N LEU A 51 1.89 8.22 1.46
CA LEU A 51 2.79 8.21 2.61
C LEU A 51 3.94 7.22 2.33
N PHE A 52 5.16 7.73 2.28
CA PHE A 52 6.37 6.93 2.11
C PHE A 52 6.94 6.60 3.48
N LEU A 53 6.88 5.32 3.85
CA LEU A 53 7.11 4.86 5.21
C LEU A 53 8.23 3.80 5.28
N THR A 54 9.10 3.92 6.27
CA THR A 54 10.04 2.88 6.68
C THR A 54 9.39 2.02 7.76
N ALA A 55 9.15 0.74 7.44
CA ALA A 55 8.50 -0.22 8.33
C ALA A 55 9.08 -1.65 8.12
N PRO A 56 8.94 -2.55 9.10
CA PRO A 56 9.42 -3.93 8.99
C PRO A 56 8.51 -4.82 8.13
N SER A 57 7.27 -4.41 7.84
CA SER A 57 6.33 -5.15 6.99
C SER A 57 5.27 -4.23 6.39
N LEU A 58 4.56 -4.75 5.37
CA LEU A 58 3.42 -4.07 4.74
C LEU A 58 2.31 -3.76 5.76
N ALA A 59 1.92 -4.75 6.57
CA ALA A 59 0.87 -4.56 7.58
C ALA A 59 1.24 -3.48 8.62
N VAL A 60 2.52 -3.38 8.99
CA VAL A 60 2.97 -2.32 9.91
C VAL A 60 2.98 -0.96 9.23
N ALA A 61 3.32 -0.88 7.94
CA ALA A 61 3.24 0.37 7.18
C ALA A 61 1.79 0.88 7.09
N GLU A 62 0.84 0.02 6.78
CA GLU A 62 -0.59 0.38 6.68
C GLU A 62 -1.16 0.82 8.03
N LEU A 63 -0.82 0.11 9.11
CA LEU A 63 -1.24 0.48 10.46
C LEU A 63 -0.71 1.87 10.85
N ARG A 64 0.57 2.16 10.59
CA ARG A 64 1.19 3.45 10.88
C ARG A 64 0.62 4.57 10.01
N ALA A 65 0.41 4.31 8.72
CA ALA A 65 -0.23 5.24 7.81
C ALA A 65 -1.64 5.62 8.27
N ALA A 66 -2.46 4.63 8.64
CA ALA A 66 -3.82 4.84 9.13
C ALA A 66 -3.83 5.64 10.44
N ALA A 67 -2.93 5.33 11.37
CA ALA A 67 -2.78 6.06 12.63
C ALA A 67 -2.37 7.51 12.40
N LEU A 68 -1.32 7.75 11.60
CA LEU A 68 -0.85 9.08 11.23
C LEU A 68 -1.97 9.90 10.57
N CYS A 69 -2.62 9.35 9.53
CA CYS A 69 -3.69 10.06 8.84
C CYS A 69 -4.85 10.41 9.78
N SER A 70 -5.26 9.48 10.64
CA SER A 70 -6.32 9.71 11.63
C SER A 70 -5.96 10.83 12.61
N ARG A 71 -4.71 10.87 13.09
CA ARG A 71 -4.23 11.97 13.95
C ARG A 71 -4.25 13.30 13.20
N SER A 72 -3.78 13.35 11.95
CA SER A 72 -3.77 14.56 11.15
C SER A 72 -5.17 15.10 10.86
N LEU A 73 -6.13 14.22 10.52
CA LEU A 73 -7.53 14.58 10.32
C LEU A 73 -8.15 15.18 11.60
N ALA A 74 -7.78 14.66 12.77
CA ALA A 74 -8.27 15.16 14.05
C ALA A 74 -7.58 16.47 14.50
N ALA A 75 -6.30 16.65 14.19
CA ALA A 75 -5.49 17.76 14.67
C ALA A 75 -5.55 19.01 13.77
N TYR A 76 -5.77 18.85 12.47
CA TYR A 76 -5.75 19.95 11.51
C TYR A 76 -7.17 20.33 11.10
N PHE A 77 -7.72 21.39 11.71
CA PHE A 77 -9.11 21.82 11.52
C PHE A 77 -9.57 21.96 10.05
N PRO A 78 -8.75 22.46 9.10
CA PRO A 78 -9.16 22.49 7.68
C PRO A 78 -9.47 21.12 7.07
N LEU A 79 -9.00 20.03 7.66
CA LEU A 79 -9.33 18.66 7.26
C LEU A 79 -10.57 18.08 7.96
N ALA A 80 -11.22 18.81 8.86
CA ALA A 80 -12.42 18.33 9.57
C ALA A 80 -13.57 17.82 8.67
N PRO A 81 -13.79 18.36 7.44
CA PRO A 81 -14.80 17.82 6.52
C PRO A 81 -14.43 16.46 5.91
N PHE A 82 -13.17 16.04 6.01
CA PHE A 82 -12.64 14.85 5.36
C PHE A 82 -12.56 13.68 6.34
N ARG A 83 -12.70 12.46 5.83
CA ARG A 83 -12.45 11.21 6.54
C ARG A 83 -11.67 10.23 5.69
N MET A 84 -10.94 9.34 6.33
CA MET A 84 -10.22 8.27 5.64
C MET A 84 -11.21 7.24 5.08
N ALA A 85 -11.27 7.09 3.76
CA ALA A 85 -12.12 6.14 3.06
C ALA A 85 -11.42 4.79 2.84
N SER A 86 -10.13 4.81 2.55
CA SER A 86 -9.30 3.60 2.44
C SER A 86 -7.84 3.90 2.76
N CYS A 87 -7.11 2.91 3.25
CA CYS A 87 -5.67 2.96 3.49
C CYS A 87 -5.07 1.62 3.05
N GLY A 88 -4.04 1.64 2.21
CA GLY A 88 -3.39 0.41 1.77
C GLY A 88 -2.10 0.65 1.01
N VAL A 89 -1.16 -0.29 1.11
CA VAL A 89 0.07 -0.25 0.32
C VAL A 89 -0.25 -0.42 -1.16
N VAL A 90 0.42 0.38 -2.00
CA VAL A 90 0.35 0.23 -3.45
C VAL A 90 1.15 -1.00 -3.85
N LEU A 91 0.46 -2.05 -4.24
CA LEU A 91 1.05 -3.21 -4.88
C LEU A 91 1.15 -2.93 -6.38
N ILE A 92 2.36 -3.06 -6.95
CA ILE A 92 2.56 -3.01 -8.41
C ILE A 92 2.09 -4.35 -8.98
N PRO A 93 0.92 -4.42 -9.64
CA PRO A 93 0.30 -5.69 -10.01
C PRO A 93 1.24 -6.55 -10.86
N GLU A 94 1.94 -5.95 -11.83
CA GLU A 94 2.83 -6.66 -12.77
C GLU A 94 4.06 -7.28 -12.09
N PHE A 95 4.46 -6.75 -10.94
CA PHE A 95 5.53 -7.34 -10.13
C PHE A 95 5.02 -8.56 -9.36
N TRP A 96 3.85 -8.45 -8.74
CA TRP A 96 3.26 -9.53 -7.96
C TRP A 96 2.72 -10.66 -8.84
N ASP A 97 2.11 -10.34 -9.98
CA ASP A 97 1.65 -11.31 -10.98
C ASP A 97 2.83 -12.15 -11.50
N ARG A 98 3.99 -11.53 -11.69
CA ARG A 98 5.22 -12.22 -12.10
C ARG A 98 5.75 -13.16 -11.03
N MET A 99 5.67 -12.78 -9.76
CA MET A 99 6.08 -13.67 -8.66
C MET A 99 5.07 -14.79 -8.39
N ALA A 100 3.78 -14.53 -8.63
CA ALA A 100 2.72 -15.53 -8.51
C ALA A 100 2.66 -16.48 -9.71
N SER A 101 3.25 -16.09 -10.85
CA SER A 101 3.35 -16.95 -12.02
C SER A 101 4.22 -18.16 -11.72
N PRO A 102 3.78 -19.39 -12.04
CA PRO A 102 4.65 -20.55 -11.92
C PRO A 102 5.90 -20.35 -12.77
N SER A 103 7.07 -20.79 -12.27
CA SER A 103 8.26 -20.86 -13.12
C SER A 103 7.91 -21.62 -14.39
N PRO A 104 8.37 -21.20 -15.58
CA PRO A 104 8.23 -22.02 -16.77
C PRO A 104 8.76 -23.41 -16.41
N VAL A 105 7.89 -24.42 -16.47
CA VAL A 105 8.34 -25.80 -16.52
C VAL A 105 9.12 -25.89 -17.80
N ASP A 106 10.45 -25.80 -17.71
CA ASP A 106 11.35 -26.23 -18.78
C ASP A 106 11.02 -27.70 -19.03
N GLY A 107 10.13 -27.92 -19.99
CA GLY A 107 9.45 -29.18 -20.26
C GLY A 107 10.35 -30.22 -20.90
N ILE A 108 11.49 -30.56 -20.29
CA ILE A 108 12.28 -31.75 -20.62
C ILE A 108 12.79 -32.39 -19.32
N GLY A 109 11.84 -32.78 -18.46
CA GLY A 109 12.08 -33.70 -17.35
C GLY A 109 11.56 -35.09 -17.69
N HIS A 110 12.17 -35.77 -18.67
CA HIS A 110 12.02 -37.22 -18.80
C HIS A 110 12.63 -37.88 -17.57
N ASN A 111 11.86 -38.03 -16.50
CA ASN A 111 12.19 -38.91 -15.37
C ASN A 111 10.90 -39.28 -14.61
N MET A 112 10.03 -40.02 -15.28
CA MET A 112 9.15 -40.95 -14.57
C MET A 112 9.85 -42.31 -14.60
N PHE A 113 10.50 -42.61 -13.48
CA PHE A 113 10.95 -43.92 -13.05
C PHE A 113 10.02 -45.04 -13.56
N ARG A 114 10.51 -45.87 -14.49
CA ARG A 114 9.88 -47.12 -14.88
C ARG A 114 10.47 -48.22 -13.99
N PRO A 115 9.69 -48.88 -13.11
CA PRO A 115 10.19 -50.04 -12.38
C PRO A 115 10.52 -51.16 -13.39
N PRO A 116 11.57 -51.97 -13.16
CA PRO A 116 11.80 -53.15 -13.98
C PRO A 116 10.65 -54.15 -13.77
N ASP A 117 10.07 -54.63 -14.87
CA ASP A 117 9.10 -55.73 -14.85
C ASP A 117 9.78 -56.96 -14.22
N SER A 118 9.17 -57.52 -13.18
CA SER A 118 9.68 -58.73 -12.51
C SER A 118 9.53 -59.94 -13.44
N PRO A 119 10.52 -60.86 -13.49
CA PRO A 119 10.39 -62.06 -14.30
C PRO A 119 9.32 -62.98 -13.70
N SER A 120 8.31 -63.32 -14.50
CA SER A 120 7.42 -64.45 -14.21
C SER A 120 7.97 -65.72 -14.88
N ALA A 121 7.83 -66.82 -14.15
CA ALA A 121 8.45 -68.15 -14.32
C ALA A 121 8.30 -68.80 -15.71
#